data_AF-A0A8T3MN29-F1
#
_entry.id   AF-A0A8T3MN29-F1
#
_cell.length_a   1.000
_cell.length_b   1.000
_cell.length_c   1.000
_cell.angle_alpha   90.00
_cell.angle_beta   90.00
_cell.angle_gamma   90.00
#
_symmetry.space_group_name_H-M   'P 1'
#
loop_
_entity.id
_entity.type
_entity.pdbx_description
1 polymer ?
#
loop_
_entity_poly.entity_id
_entity_poly.type
_entity_poly.pdbx_seq_one_letter_code
_entity_poly.pdbx_strand_id
1 'polypeptide(L)'
;MSRTQEAPSRARSAFAAAFLSLLFPGLGHGYAGAYGRALGFAALPILTMALGAGIFLRLDRIALLGLAFDPFVLDSLFVLNIAALAYRVVAIVDAYRVTQFLNSHAAAGDGRLGPVRLPRNPLSMAGLFAILLVMAGSHVVVARYDLLAKDLLESGCIFVGDTAPDRECDVDRPSPSGSPKPILSPDPSASAGASPLPSAVGSDVPTVPIPPWDGKERLDILLIGSDQRPAEGTYNTDTLIVVSIDPQTKQVAMFSLPRDTTRVPLPKAWRAASAYGNGIYPNKINTLYTIARNSKDLFPGEDAQRGFIA
;
A
#
# COMPACT_ATOMS: atom_id res chain seq x y z
N MET A 1 4.94 48.17 -60.85
CA MET A 1 4.42 47.42 -59.69
C MET A 1 5.28 46.18 -59.49
N SER A 2 6.30 46.25 -58.64
CA SER A 2 7.12 45.10 -58.26
C SER A 2 6.31 44.22 -57.31
N ARG A 3 5.92 43.01 -57.73
CA ARG A 3 5.48 41.99 -56.78
C ARG A 3 6.68 41.64 -55.91
N THR A 4 6.66 42.06 -54.65
CA THR A 4 7.50 41.47 -53.62
C THR A 4 7.24 39.96 -53.63
N GLN A 5 8.23 39.18 -54.09
CA GLN A 5 8.23 37.74 -53.87
C GLN A 5 8.36 37.52 -52.36
N GLU A 6 7.24 37.33 -51.68
CA GLU A 6 7.26 36.82 -50.31
C GLU A 6 7.98 35.48 -50.32
N ALA A 7 9.00 35.35 -49.46
CA ALA A 7 9.74 34.10 -49.30
C ALA A 7 8.75 33.00 -48.87
N PRO A 8 8.79 31.80 -49.48
CA PRO A 8 7.88 30.72 -49.12
C PRO A 8 8.06 30.37 -47.64
N SER A 9 6.95 30.35 -46.90
CA SER A 9 6.95 30.02 -45.47
C SER A 9 7.61 28.65 -45.27
N ARG A 10 8.66 28.57 -44.44
CA ARG A 10 9.34 27.30 -44.15
C ARG A 10 8.34 26.28 -43.59
N ALA A 11 8.30 25.10 -44.19
CA ALA A 11 7.48 23.98 -43.74
C ALA A 11 7.85 23.60 -42.29
N ARG A 12 6.84 23.36 -41.46
CA ARG A 12 7.02 23.02 -40.03
C ARG A 12 7.26 21.52 -39.85
N SER A 13 7.98 21.12 -38.81
CA SER A 13 8.30 19.69 -38.59
C SER A 13 7.13 18.95 -37.94
N ALA A 14 6.57 17.95 -38.64
CA ALA A 14 5.51 17.10 -38.08
C ALA A 14 5.99 16.29 -36.86
N PHE A 15 7.26 15.87 -36.87
CA PHE A 15 7.88 15.23 -35.72
C PHE A 15 7.93 16.17 -34.50
N ALA A 16 8.32 17.44 -34.71
CA ALA A 16 8.34 18.42 -33.62
C ALA A 16 6.92 18.65 -33.05
N ALA A 17 5.89 18.68 -33.89
CA ALA A 17 4.51 18.77 -33.43
C ALA A 17 4.08 17.55 -32.57
N ALA A 18 4.44 16.34 -32.99
CA ALA A 18 4.19 15.12 -32.22
C ALA A 18 4.91 15.16 -30.86
N PHE A 19 6.20 15.57 -30.86
CA PHE A 19 7.00 15.69 -29.64
C PHE A 19 6.44 16.75 -28.67
N LEU A 20 5.98 17.90 -29.17
CA LEU A 20 5.34 18.89 -28.31
C LEU A 20 4.04 18.37 -27.69
N SER A 21 3.28 17.55 -28.42
CA SER A 21 2.06 16.91 -27.90
C SER A 21 2.34 15.78 -26.91
N LEU A 22 3.54 15.19 -26.95
CA LEU A 22 4.04 14.31 -25.90
C LEU A 22 4.22 15.09 -24.58
N LEU A 23 4.80 16.29 -24.63
CA LEU A 23 4.96 17.13 -23.43
C LEU A 23 3.60 17.52 -22.85
N PHE A 24 2.73 18.08 -23.69
CA PHE A 24 1.37 18.42 -23.27
C PHE A 24 0.40 18.36 -24.45
N PRO A 25 -0.78 17.70 -24.32
CA PRO A 25 -1.75 17.59 -25.41
C PRO A 25 -2.18 18.97 -25.90
N GLY A 26 -2.08 19.20 -27.21
CA GLY A 26 -2.43 20.47 -27.85
C GLY A 26 -1.24 21.40 -28.16
N LEU A 27 -0.08 21.25 -27.52
CA LEU A 27 1.09 22.08 -27.84
C LEU A 27 1.58 21.89 -29.28
N GLY A 28 1.53 20.65 -29.80
CA GLY A 28 1.88 20.38 -31.19
C GLY A 28 0.96 21.05 -32.20
N HIS A 29 -0.35 21.10 -31.90
CA HIS A 29 -1.32 21.82 -32.71
C HIS A 29 -1.07 23.33 -32.67
N GLY A 30 -0.73 23.89 -31.51
CA GLY A 30 -0.32 25.29 -31.36
C GLY A 30 0.92 25.60 -32.20
N TYR A 31 1.94 24.74 -32.15
CA TYR A 31 3.13 24.82 -33.00
C TYR A 31 2.78 24.75 -34.49
N ALA A 32 1.79 23.94 -34.89
CA ALA A 32 1.31 23.86 -36.26
C ALA A 32 0.43 25.06 -36.68
N GLY A 33 0.01 25.91 -35.75
CA GLY A 33 -0.89 27.05 -36.00
C GLY A 33 -2.39 26.69 -35.93
N ALA A 34 -2.72 25.46 -35.52
CA ALA A 34 -4.09 24.98 -35.38
C ALA A 34 -4.65 25.25 -33.97
N TYR A 35 -4.79 26.52 -33.59
CA TYR A 35 -5.14 26.95 -32.22
C TYR A 35 -6.46 26.38 -31.70
N GLY A 36 -7.48 26.21 -32.55
CA GLY A 36 -8.75 25.60 -32.14
C GLY A 36 -8.58 24.15 -31.67
N ARG A 37 -7.75 23.36 -32.38
CA ARG A 37 -7.42 21.98 -31.97
C ARG A 37 -6.48 21.97 -30.76
N ALA A 38 -5.57 22.94 -30.68
CA ALA A 38 -4.67 23.10 -29.52
C ALA A 38 -5.47 23.26 -28.23
N LEU A 39 -6.44 24.20 -28.21
CA LEU A 39 -7.31 24.41 -27.06
C LEU A 39 -8.19 23.19 -26.79
N GLY A 40 -8.75 22.55 -27.82
CA GLY A 40 -9.57 21.35 -27.67
C GLY A 40 -8.82 20.21 -26.96
N PHE A 41 -7.58 19.92 -27.36
CA PHE A 41 -6.76 18.89 -26.71
C PHE A 41 -6.17 19.33 -25.36
N ALA A 42 -5.97 20.62 -25.14
CA ALA A 42 -5.48 21.12 -23.86
C ALA A 42 -6.57 21.16 -22.78
N ALA A 43 -7.84 21.36 -23.16
CA ALA A 43 -8.94 21.60 -22.23
C ALA A 43 -9.13 20.44 -21.23
N LEU A 44 -9.27 19.20 -21.72
CA LEU A 44 -9.53 18.04 -20.86
C LEU A 44 -8.46 17.87 -19.75
N PRO A 45 -7.16 17.77 -20.04
CA PRO A 45 -6.14 17.62 -18.99
C PRO A 45 -6.09 18.82 -18.04
N ILE A 46 -6.29 20.05 -18.52
CA ILE A 46 -6.32 21.24 -17.65
C ILE A 46 -7.49 21.15 -16.67
N LEU A 47 -8.69 20.82 -17.17
CA LEU A 47 -9.90 20.73 -16.35
C LEU A 47 -9.79 19.59 -15.33
N THR A 48 -9.24 18.43 -15.71
CA THR A 48 -9.04 17.32 -14.77
C THR A 48 -8.01 17.65 -13.70
N MET A 49 -6.91 18.33 -14.06
CA MET A 49 -5.92 18.79 -13.07
C MET A 49 -6.51 19.84 -12.13
N ALA A 50 -7.32 20.78 -12.63
CA ALA A 50 -7.98 21.79 -11.82
C ALA A 50 -8.99 21.16 -10.85
N LEU A 51 -9.78 20.17 -11.31
CA LEU A 51 -10.69 19.41 -10.46
C LEU A 51 -9.93 18.66 -9.35
N GLY A 52 -8.86 17.94 -9.72
CA GLY A 52 -8.02 17.22 -8.77
C GLY A 52 -7.38 18.14 -7.73
N ALA A 53 -6.88 19.30 -8.15
CA ALA A 53 -6.35 20.32 -7.25
C ALA A 53 -7.44 20.86 -6.30
N GLY A 54 -8.65 21.09 -6.80
CA GLY A 54 -9.78 21.51 -5.98
C GLY A 54 -10.17 20.47 -4.92
N ILE A 55 -10.17 19.19 -5.27
CA ILE A 55 -10.41 18.08 -4.32
C ILE A 55 -9.29 18.03 -3.28
N PHE A 56 -8.03 18.11 -3.71
CA PHE A 56 -6.87 18.09 -2.83
C PHE A 56 -6.88 19.22 -1.80
N LEU A 57 -7.26 20.44 -2.21
CA LEU A 57 -7.34 21.59 -1.32
C LEU A 57 -8.54 21.55 -0.37
N ARG A 58 -9.56 20.74 -0.67
CA ARG A 58 -10.80 20.65 0.13
C ARG A 58 -10.74 19.56 1.20
N LEU A 59 -10.03 18.47 0.96
CA LEU A 59 -9.96 17.32 1.86
C LEU A 59 -8.81 17.45 2.85
N ASP A 60 -8.99 16.92 4.06
CA ASP A 60 -7.90 16.78 5.03
C ASP A 60 -6.99 15.60 4.68
N ARG A 61 -5.82 15.53 5.32
CA ARG A 61 -4.79 14.53 4.98
C ARG A 61 -5.27 13.10 5.17
N ILE A 62 -6.14 12.85 6.15
CA ILE A 62 -6.62 11.49 6.45
C ILE A 62 -7.65 11.07 5.40
N ALA A 63 -8.59 11.96 5.03
CA ALA A 63 -9.52 11.67 3.93
C ALA A 63 -8.81 11.45 2.59
N LEU A 64 -7.74 12.21 2.31
CA LEU A 64 -6.93 12.00 1.11
C LEU A 64 -6.23 10.64 1.10
N LEU A 65 -5.69 10.19 2.25
CA LEU A 65 -5.14 8.85 2.37
C LEU A 65 -6.23 7.80 2.17
N GLY A 66 -7.40 7.96 2.81
CA GLY A 66 -8.53 7.07 2.62
C GLY A 66 -8.94 6.93 1.15
N LEU A 67 -9.02 8.05 0.42
CA LEU A 67 -9.33 8.06 -1.01
C LEU A 67 -8.25 7.34 -1.85
N ALA A 68 -6.98 7.50 -1.51
CA ALA A 68 -5.87 6.90 -2.26
C ALA A 68 -5.79 5.37 -2.10
N PHE A 69 -6.35 4.81 -1.03
CA PHE A 69 -6.39 3.37 -0.76
C PHE A 69 -7.78 2.77 -0.97
N ASP A 70 -8.75 3.55 -1.45
CA ASP A 70 -10.07 3.05 -1.75
C ASP A 70 -10.04 2.17 -3.03
N PRO A 71 -10.52 0.91 -2.96
CA PRO A 71 -10.47 -0.01 -4.11
C PRO A 71 -11.19 0.52 -5.35
N PHE A 72 -12.31 1.23 -5.16
CA PHE A 72 -13.06 1.80 -6.28
C PHE A 72 -12.29 2.96 -6.94
N VAL A 73 -11.55 3.74 -6.16
CA VAL A 73 -10.67 4.80 -6.69
C VAL A 73 -9.52 4.19 -7.49
N LEU A 74 -8.87 3.14 -7.00
CA LEU A 74 -7.80 2.47 -7.74
C LEU A 74 -8.30 1.90 -9.08
N ASP A 75 -9.45 1.22 -9.08
CA ASP A 75 -10.07 0.74 -10.33
C ASP A 75 -10.39 1.88 -11.30
N SER A 76 -10.89 3.00 -10.77
CA SER A 76 -11.15 4.19 -11.57
C SER A 76 -9.85 4.76 -12.16
N LEU A 77 -8.76 4.80 -11.39
CA LEU A 77 -7.45 5.27 -11.84
C LEU A 77 -6.88 4.36 -12.93
N PHE A 78 -7.02 3.03 -12.81
CA PHE A 78 -6.64 2.08 -13.86
C PHE A 78 -7.32 2.40 -15.19
N VAL A 79 -8.67 2.48 -15.17
CA VAL A 79 -9.48 2.73 -16.36
C VAL A 79 -9.16 4.10 -16.95
N LEU A 80 -9.03 5.12 -16.10
CA LEU A 80 -8.65 6.47 -16.52
C LEU A 80 -7.24 6.51 -17.12
N ASN A 81 -6.29 5.71 -16.62
CA ASN A 81 -4.95 5.60 -17.19
C ASN A 81 -4.97 5.01 -18.61
N ILE A 82 -5.81 3.99 -18.86
CA ILE A 82 -6.01 3.43 -20.21
C ILE A 82 -6.69 4.45 -21.14
N ALA A 83 -7.73 5.15 -20.66
CA ALA A 83 -8.38 6.21 -21.41
C ALA A 83 -7.40 7.36 -21.73
N ALA A 84 -6.56 7.75 -20.77
CA ALA A 84 -5.52 8.76 -20.95
C ALA A 84 -4.47 8.33 -21.97
N LEU A 85 -4.04 7.06 -21.97
CA LEU A 85 -3.16 6.51 -22.99
C LEU A 85 -3.78 6.64 -24.39
N ALA A 86 -5.02 6.19 -24.57
CA ALA A 86 -5.71 6.28 -25.86
C ALA A 86 -5.85 7.74 -26.32
N TYR A 87 -6.25 8.63 -25.40
CA TYR A 87 -6.34 10.06 -25.64
C TYR A 87 -4.99 10.68 -26.08
N ARG A 88 -3.90 10.33 -25.38
CA ARG A 88 -2.54 10.77 -25.69
C ARG A 88 -2.08 10.30 -27.07
N VAL A 89 -2.35 9.04 -27.42
CA VAL A 89 -2.06 8.51 -28.77
C VAL A 89 -2.77 9.33 -29.83
N VAL A 90 -4.07 9.58 -29.65
CA VAL A 90 -4.86 10.39 -30.58
C VAL A 90 -4.29 11.80 -30.70
N ALA A 91 -3.98 12.48 -29.59
CA ALA A 91 -3.42 13.83 -29.61
C ALA A 91 -2.08 13.93 -30.37
N ILE A 92 -1.16 12.98 -30.12
CA ILE A 92 0.17 12.94 -30.74
C ILE A 92 0.06 12.66 -32.25
N VAL A 93 -0.72 11.63 -32.63
CA VAL A 93 -0.91 11.25 -34.03
C VAL A 93 -1.66 12.35 -34.79
N ASP A 94 -2.63 12.99 -34.17
CA ASP A 94 -3.38 14.08 -34.77
C ASP A 94 -2.51 15.32 -34.99
N ALA A 95 -1.70 15.73 -34.01
CA ALA A 95 -0.75 16.84 -34.18
C ALA A 95 0.24 16.58 -35.35
N TYR A 96 0.71 15.34 -35.47
CA TYR A 96 1.55 14.91 -36.58
C TYR A 96 0.84 15.05 -37.93
N ARG A 97 -0.38 14.52 -38.04
CA ARG A 97 -1.19 14.53 -39.27
C ARG A 97 -1.62 15.94 -39.68
N VAL A 98 -2.07 16.77 -38.73
CA VAL A 98 -2.43 18.17 -38.97
C VAL A 98 -1.25 18.96 -39.50
N THR A 99 -0.05 18.75 -38.97
CA THR A 99 1.15 19.43 -39.46
C THR A 99 1.50 19.02 -40.89
N GLN A 100 1.41 17.72 -41.21
CA GLN A 100 1.59 17.25 -42.60
C GLN A 100 0.56 17.85 -43.55
N PHE A 101 -0.70 17.91 -43.12
CA PHE A 101 -1.80 18.50 -43.90
C PHE A 101 -1.58 19.99 -44.15
N LEU A 102 -1.22 20.77 -43.13
CA LEU A 102 -0.98 22.21 -43.30
C LEU A 102 0.23 22.48 -44.19
N ASN A 103 1.30 21.68 -44.07
CA ASN A 103 2.45 21.78 -44.97
C ASN A 103 2.08 21.43 -46.43
N SER A 104 1.24 20.42 -46.66
CA SER A 104 0.82 20.07 -48.03
C SER A 104 -0.09 21.14 -48.65
N HIS A 105 -0.93 21.79 -47.84
CA HIS A 105 -1.75 22.93 -48.28
C HIS A 105 -0.89 24.15 -48.60
N ALA A 106 0.06 24.48 -47.72
CA ALA A 106 0.99 25.58 -47.96
C ALA A 106 1.86 25.34 -49.22
N ALA A 107 2.26 24.10 -49.48
CA ALA A 107 3.01 23.73 -50.68
C ALA A 107 2.17 23.75 -51.97
N ALA A 108 0.85 23.60 -51.88
CA ALA A 108 -0.05 23.66 -53.03
C ALA A 108 -0.33 25.10 -53.51
N GLY A 109 -0.10 26.11 -52.65
CA GLY A 109 -0.40 27.53 -52.92
C GLY A 109 -1.90 27.81 -53.06
N ASP A 110 -2.26 28.98 -53.61
CA ASP A 110 -3.66 29.38 -53.92
C ASP A 110 -4.30 28.57 -55.07
N GLY A 111 -3.64 27.50 -55.52
CA GLY A 111 -4.00 26.74 -56.70
C GLY A 111 -5.22 25.85 -56.51
N ARG A 112 -6.18 25.92 -57.46
CA ARG A 112 -7.35 25.05 -57.66
C ARG A 112 -7.06 23.53 -57.82
N LEU A 113 -5.84 23.07 -57.59
CA LEU A 113 -5.36 21.71 -57.91
C LEU A 113 -5.33 20.73 -56.72
N GLY A 114 -5.79 21.14 -55.54
CA GLY A 114 -5.91 20.26 -54.37
C GLY A 114 -4.57 19.96 -53.68
N PRO A 115 -4.60 19.18 -52.58
CA PRO A 115 -3.43 18.98 -51.72
C PRO A 115 -2.33 18.18 -52.42
N VAL A 116 -1.09 18.69 -52.39
CA VAL A 116 0.10 18.02 -52.91
C VAL A 116 0.53 16.91 -51.95
N ARG A 117 0.79 15.69 -52.46
CA ARG A 117 1.35 14.61 -51.63
C ARG A 117 2.83 14.87 -51.38
N LEU A 118 3.17 15.27 -50.16
CA LEU A 118 4.56 15.38 -49.73
C LEU A 118 5.15 13.97 -49.48
N PRO A 119 6.42 13.72 -49.86
CA PRO A 119 7.07 12.44 -49.60
C PRO A 119 7.14 12.18 -48.09
N ARG A 120 6.78 10.96 -47.67
CA ARG A 120 6.86 10.55 -46.26
C ARG A 120 8.32 10.33 -45.89
N ASN A 121 8.84 11.13 -44.97
CA ASN A 121 10.20 10.95 -44.46
C ASN A 121 10.23 9.76 -43.46
N PRO A 122 10.93 8.65 -43.76
CA PRO A 122 10.95 7.47 -42.90
C PRO A 122 11.55 7.78 -41.51
N LEU A 123 12.50 8.73 -41.43
CA LEU A 123 13.08 9.15 -40.16
C LEU A 123 12.04 9.82 -39.24
N SER A 124 11.15 10.62 -39.83
CA SER A 124 10.06 11.27 -39.10
C SER A 124 9.03 10.27 -38.59
N MET A 125 8.74 9.22 -39.36
CA MET A 125 7.85 8.13 -38.96
C MET A 125 8.47 7.27 -37.85
N ALA A 126 9.76 6.96 -37.95
CA ALA A 126 10.50 6.27 -36.89
C ALA A 126 10.50 7.08 -35.59
N GLY A 127 10.69 8.40 -35.69
CA GLY A 127 10.59 9.31 -34.55
C GLY A 127 9.20 9.33 -33.91
N LEU A 128 8.12 9.36 -34.70
CA LEU A 128 6.75 9.25 -34.19
C LEU A 128 6.53 7.93 -33.45
N PHE A 129 7.00 6.82 -34.02
CA PHE A 129 6.90 5.51 -33.37
C PHE A 129 7.65 5.46 -32.04
N ALA A 130 8.87 6.00 -31.99
CA ALA A 130 9.66 6.09 -30.76
C ALA A 130 8.95 6.91 -29.67
N ILE A 131 8.34 8.05 -30.03
CA ILE A 131 7.54 8.87 -29.10
C ILE A 131 6.36 8.08 -28.54
N LEU A 132 5.62 7.37 -29.39
CA LEU A 132 4.46 6.57 -28.96
C LEU A 132 4.87 5.43 -28.04
N LEU A 133 6.01 4.77 -28.31
CA LEU A 133 6.53 3.69 -27.47
C LEU A 133 6.92 4.20 -26.09
N VAL A 134 7.70 5.28 -26.01
CA VAL A 134 8.12 5.88 -24.73
C VAL A 134 6.89 6.31 -23.91
N MET A 135 5.92 6.94 -24.55
CA MET A 135 4.67 7.37 -23.91
C MET A 135 3.82 6.19 -23.43
N ALA A 136 3.65 5.15 -24.25
CA ALA A 136 2.93 3.95 -23.83
C ALA A 136 3.63 3.25 -22.65
N GLY A 137 4.96 3.21 -22.67
CA GLY A 137 5.78 2.66 -21.59
C GLY A 137 5.50 3.34 -20.24
N SER A 138 5.37 4.67 -20.19
CA SER A 138 5.06 5.36 -18.93
C SER A 138 3.67 5.00 -18.40
N HIS A 139 2.67 4.86 -19.27
CA HIS A 139 1.33 4.41 -18.87
C HIS A 139 1.31 2.96 -18.38
N VAL A 140 2.13 2.08 -18.96
CA VAL A 140 2.31 0.69 -18.49
C VAL A 140 2.95 0.66 -17.10
N VAL A 141 3.95 1.51 -16.85
CA VAL A 141 4.56 1.62 -15.52
C VAL A 141 3.53 2.06 -14.48
N VAL A 142 2.71 3.06 -14.78
CA VAL A 142 1.62 3.50 -13.88
C VAL A 142 0.63 2.37 -13.63
N ALA A 143 0.15 1.71 -14.70
CA ALA A 143 -0.77 0.57 -14.59
C ALA A 143 -0.19 -0.58 -13.74
N ARG A 144 1.11 -0.85 -13.86
CA ARG A 144 1.78 -1.87 -13.05
C ARG A 144 1.73 -1.53 -11.57
N TYR A 145 2.07 -0.30 -11.19
CA TYR A 145 2.06 0.10 -9.77
C TYR A 145 0.65 0.16 -9.20
N ASP A 146 -0.32 0.55 -10.00
CA ASP A 146 -1.74 0.54 -9.63
C ASP A 146 -2.24 -0.88 -9.36
N LEU A 147 -1.95 -1.85 -10.24
CA LEU A 147 -2.27 -3.26 -10.03
C LEU A 147 -1.55 -3.85 -8.81
N LEU A 148 -0.30 -3.47 -8.56
CA LEU A 148 0.43 -3.88 -7.34
C LEU A 148 -0.23 -3.31 -6.08
N ALA A 149 -0.69 -2.05 -6.11
CA ALA A 149 -1.39 -1.44 -4.99
C ALA A 149 -2.72 -2.15 -4.71
N LYS A 150 -3.49 -2.45 -5.77
CA LYS A 150 -4.75 -3.21 -5.67
C LYS A 150 -4.53 -4.61 -5.11
N ASP A 151 -3.55 -5.34 -5.62
CA ASP A 151 -3.20 -6.68 -5.12
C ASP A 151 -2.83 -6.65 -3.63
N LEU A 152 -2.05 -5.65 -3.19
CA LEU A 152 -1.73 -5.49 -1.76
C LEU A 152 -2.98 -5.28 -0.88
N LEU A 153 -3.95 -4.49 -1.35
CA LEU A 153 -5.19 -4.22 -0.61
C LEU A 153 -6.15 -5.42 -0.62
N GLU A 154 -6.27 -6.13 -1.75
CA GLU A 154 -7.21 -7.24 -1.94
C GLU A 154 -6.64 -8.61 -1.54
N SER A 155 -5.32 -8.73 -1.37
CA SER A 155 -4.65 -9.98 -0.99
C SER A 155 -5.17 -10.56 0.32
N GLY A 156 -5.78 -9.75 1.19
CA GLY A 156 -6.29 -10.18 2.50
C GLY A 156 -5.20 -10.53 3.51
N CYS A 157 -3.93 -10.48 3.10
CA CYS A 157 -2.77 -10.81 3.93
C CYS A 157 -2.33 -9.64 4.81
N ILE A 158 -2.59 -8.40 4.38
CA ILE A 158 -2.25 -7.18 5.13
C ILE A 158 -3.46 -6.68 5.93
N PHE A 159 -4.64 -6.70 5.32
CA PHE A 159 -5.90 -6.33 5.96
C PHE A 159 -6.85 -7.54 5.94
N VAL A 160 -6.95 -8.22 7.08
CA VAL A 160 -7.85 -9.37 7.24
C VAL A 160 -9.28 -8.86 7.20
N GLY A 161 -9.97 -9.05 6.08
CA GLY A 161 -11.41 -8.82 5.95
C GLY A 161 -12.18 -10.13 6.05
N ASP A 162 -13.41 -10.07 6.56
CA ASP A 162 -14.27 -11.22 6.88
C ASP A 162 -14.68 -12.12 5.68
N THR A 163 -14.15 -11.89 4.48
CA THR A 163 -14.62 -12.50 3.22
C THR A 163 -13.65 -13.49 2.56
N ALA A 164 -12.52 -13.85 3.19
CA ALA A 164 -11.62 -14.86 2.63
C ALA A 164 -10.97 -15.75 3.71
N PRO A 165 -11.66 -16.80 4.19
CA PRO A 165 -11.11 -17.70 5.20
C PRO A 165 -10.00 -18.65 4.68
N ASP A 166 -9.81 -18.75 3.36
CA ASP A 166 -9.06 -19.86 2.75
C ASP A 166 -7.85 -19.42 1.89
N ARG A 167 -7.40 -18.16 1.94
CA ARG A 167 -6.24 -17.71 1.16
C ARG A 167 -4.94 -17.96 1.93
N GLU A 168 -4.17 -18.95 1.45
CA GLU A 168 -2.81 -19.22 1.91
C GLU A 168 -1.91 -18.04 1.50
N CYS A 169 -1.74 -17.07 2.39
CA CYS A 169 -0.70 -16.07 2.26
C CYS A 169 0.64 -16.78 2.18
N ASP A 170 1.46 -16.46 1.18
CA ASP A 170 2.77 -17.07 0.99
C ASP A 170 3.68 -16.76 2.20
N VAL A 171 3.69 -17.69 3.16
CA VAL A 171 4.50 -17.63 4.38
C VAL A 171 5.96 -17.99 4.11
N ASP A 172 6.31 -18.38 2.88
CA ASP A 172 7.63 -18.89 2.52
C ASP A 172 8.64 -17.80 2.16
N ARG A 173 8.24 -16.52 2.21
CA ARG A 173 9.22 -15.43 2.29
C ARG A 173 9.75 -15.40 3.74
N PRO A 174 11.09 -15.45 3.97
CA PRO A 174 11.63 -15.33 5.32
C PRO A 174 11.26 -13.95 5.86
N SER A 175 10.16 -13.92 6.63
CA SER A 175 9.89 -12.86 7.57
C SER A 175 11.11 -12.78 8.50
N PRO A 176 11.63 -11.60 8.85
CA PRO A 176 12.66 -11.48 9.88
C PRO A 176 12.14 -11.93 11.26
N SER A 177 10.87 -12.33 11.37
CA SER A 177 10.32 -13.16 12.44
C SER A 177 9.43 -14.25 11.85
N GLY A 178 9.98 -15.43 11.67
CA GLY A 178 9.22 -16.64 11.37
C GLY A 178 10.01 -17.85 11.81
N SER A 179 9.65 -18.43 12.96
CA SER A 179 10.08 -19.78 13.31
C SER A 179 9.60 -20.76 12.23
N PRO A 180 10.36 -21.83 11.91
CA PRO A 180 9.99 -22.75 10.84
C PRO A 180 8.67 -23.46 11.15
N LYS A 181 7.73 -23.41 10.20
CA LYS A 181 6.53 -24.28 10.18
C LYS A 181 6.99 -25.74 9.99
N PRO A 182 6.48 -26.74 10.73
CA PRO A 182 6.90 -28.11 10.55
C PRO A 182 6.44 -28.62 9.18
N ILE A 183 7.40 -29.01 8.33
CA ILE A 183 7.16 -29.71 7.06
C ILE A 183 6.75 -31.15 7.41
N LEU A 184 5.48 -31.49 7.22
CA LEU A 184 5.02 -32.88 7.17
C LEU A 184 5.26 -33.42 5.76
N SER A 185 6.41 -34.06 5.54
CA SER A 185 6.61 -34.93 4.38
C SER A 185 5.85 -36.24 4.60
N PRO A 186 5.07 -36.76 3.62
CA PRO A 186 4.45 -38.06 3.76
C PRO A 186 5.46 -39.17 3.44
N ASP A 187 5.84 -39.93 4.47
CA ASP A 187 6.58 -41.19 4.31
C ASP A 187 5.55 -42.34 4.12
N PRO A 188 5.58 -43.12 3.03
CA PRO A 188 4.63 -44.19 2.81
C PRO A 188 5.13 -45.48 3.45
N SER A 189 5.20 -45.52 4.78
CA SER A 189 5.29 -46.78 5.54
C SER A 189 5.13 -46.53 7.03
N ALA A 190 3.89 -46.43 7.49
CA ALA A 190 3.57 -46.81 8.86
C ALA A 190 2.11 -47.24 8.93
N SER A 191 1.93 -48.52 9.27
CA SER A 191 0.66 -49.15 9.60
C SER A 191 -0.16 -48.29 10.56
N ALA A 192 -1.47 -48.22 10.30
CA ALA A 192 -2.46 -47.60 11.16
C ALA A 192 -2.37 -48.14 12.60
N GLY A 193 -1.78 -47.34 13.48
CA GLY A 193 -1.92 -47.44 14.93
C GLY A 193 -2.62 -46.18 15.41
N ALA A 194 -3.77 -46.34 16.06
CA ALA A 194 -4.51 -45.22 16.64
C ALA A 194 -3.59 -44.42 17.59
N SER A 195 -3.27 -43.19 17.21
CA SER A 195 -2.55 -42.25 18.07
C SER A 195 -3.54 -41.65 19.07
N PRO A 196 -3.22 -41.60 20.38
CA PRO A 196 -4.08 -40.93 21.35
C PRO A 196 -4.13 -39.42 21.06
N LEU A 197 -5.24 -38.77 21.40
CA LEU A 197 -5.37 -37.31 21.35
C LEU A 197 -4.12 -36.64 21.96
N PRO A 198 -3.60 -35.55 21.36
CA PRO A 198 -2.53 -34.80 22.00
C PRO A 198 -3.03 -34.30 23.36
N SER A 199 -2.47 -34.85 24.43
CA SER A 199 -2.57 -34.25 25.76
C SER A 199 -2.02 -32.84 25.65
N ALA A 200 -2.87 -31.84 25.89
CA ALA A 200 -2.42 -30.50 26.15
C ALA A 200 -1.48 -30.56 27.37
N VAL A 201 -0.16 -30.54 27.12
CA VAL A 201 0.83 -30.32 28.17
C VAL A 201 0.76 -28.83 28.50
N GLY A 202 -0.27 -28.44 29.24
CA GLY A 202 -0.19 -27.23 30.04
C GLY A 202 0.81 -27.51 31.16
N SER A 203 1.81 -26.65 31.31
CA SER A 203 2.64 -26.65 32.52
C SER A 203 1.73 -26.53 33.75
N ASP A 204 2.14 -27.14 34.88
CA ASP A 204 1.45 -26.97 36.16
C ASP A 204 1.25 -25.48 36.42
N VAL A 205 -0.01 -25.03 36.31
CA VAL A 205 -0.39 -23.66 36.64
C VAL A 205 -0.12 -23.51 38.14
N PRO A 206 0.63 -22.46 38.57
CA PRO A 206 0.77 -22.16 39.99
C PRO A 206 -0.59 -22.23 40.67
N THR A 207 -0.69 -22.93 41.79
CA THR A 207 -1.90 -22.95 42.63
C THR A 207 -2.04 -21.59 43.31
N VAL A 208 -2.30 -20.55 42.52
CA VAL A 208 -2.81 -19.28 43.00
C VAL A 208 -4.25 -19.57 43.40
N PRO A 209 -4.66 -19.32 44.65
CA PRO A 209 -6.07 -19.35 45.00
C PRO A 209 -6.74 -18.20 44.23
N ILE A 210 -7.26 -18.50 43.04
CA ILE A 210 -8.14 -17.61 42.30
C ILE A 210 -9.42 -17.52 43.13
N PRO A 211 -9.83 -16.33 43.58
CA PRO A 211 -11.09 -16.18 44.29
C PRO A 211 -12.23 -16.78 43.45
N PRO A 212 -13.15 -17.56 44.04
CA PRO A 212 -14.26 -18.11 43.30
C PRO A 212 -15.10 -16.98 42.70
N TRP A 213 -15.22 -16.95 41.38
CA TRP A 213 -16.03 -15.98 40.66
C TRP A 213 -17.48 -16.46 40.62
N ASP A 214 -18.41 -15.64 41.10
CA ASP A 214 -19.83 -15.99 41.23
C ASP A 214 -20.66 -15.74 39.96
N GLY A 215 -20.00 -15.31 38.88
CA GLY A 215 -20.63 -15.07 37.58
C GLY A 215 -21.42 -13.75 37.49
N LYS A 216 -21.35 -12.86 38.50
CA LYS A 216 -22.15 -11.62 38.52
C LYS A 216 -21.36 -10.37 38.19
N GLU A 217 -20.08 -10.34 38.53
CA GLU A 217 -19.19 -9.21 38.24
C GLU A 217 -18.41 -9.43 36.94
N ARG A 218 -17.91 -8.34 36.35
CA ARG A 218 -17.04 -8.38 35.16
C ARG A 218 -15.79 -9.22 35.46
N LEU A 219 -15.44 -10.12 34.54
CA LEU A 219 -14.26 -10.96 34.63
C LEU A 219 -13.21 -10.51 33.63
N ASP A 220 -12.05 -10.06 34.12
CA ASP A 220 -10.90 -9.68 33.31
C ASP A 220 -9.83 -10.76 33.37
N ILE A 221 -9.47 -11.32 32.21
CA ILE A 221 -8.52 -12.41 32.04
C ILE A 221 -7.36 -11.90 31.19
N LEU A 222 -6.14 -11.98 31.71
CA LEU A 222 -4.93 -11.75 30.92
C LEU A 222 -4.43 -13.09 30.35
N LEU A 223 -4.51 -13.22 29.04
CA LEU A 223 -3.95 -14.33 28.27
C LEU A 223 -2.51 -13.99 27.87
N ILE A 224 -1.58 -14.88 28.21
CA ILE A 224 -0.15 -14.71 27.95
C ILE A 224 0.36 -15.90 27.14
N GLY A 225 0.88 -15.62 25.95
CA GLY A 225 1.68 -16.57 25.17
C GLY A 225 3.15 -16.35 25.47
N SER A 226 3.85 -17.37 25.98
CA SER A 226 5.28 -17.31 26.28
C SER A 226 6.06 -18.19 25.32
N ASP A 227 7.14 -17.67 24.72
CA ASP A 227 8.17 -18.48 24.06
C ASP A 227 9.25 -18.81 25.10
N GLN A 228 9.21 -20.01 25.64
CA GLN A 228 10.21 -20.49 26.59
C GLN A 228 11.37 -21.10 25.81
N ARG A 229 12.58 -20.58 26.02
CA ARG A 229 13.83 -21.12 25.47
C ARG A 229 14.68 -21.69 26.60
N PRO A 230 14.59 -23.00 26.88
CA PRO A 230 15.22 -23.61 28.07
C PRO A 230 16.74 -23.39 28.15
N ALA A 231 17.42 -23.28 27.01
CA ALA A 231 18.86 -23.04 26.95
C ALA A 231 19.27 -21.58 27.20
N GLU A 232 18.35 -20.62 27.08
CA GLU A 232 18.65 -19.18 27.16
C GLU A 232 18.20 -18.55 28.49
N GLY A 233 17.41 -19.26 29.30
CA GLY A 233 16.93 -18.76 30.60
C GLY A 233 15.98 -17.56 30.52
N THR A 234 15.47 -17.24 29.32
CA THR A 234 14.53 -16.14 29.08
C THR A 234 13.11 -16.66 28.84
N TYR A 235 12.14 -15.88 29.31
CA TYR A 235 10.70 -16.15 29.18
C TYR A 235 10.04 -14.91 28.59
N ASN A 236 10.25 -14.69 27.29
CA ASN A 236 9.65 -13.56 26.60
C ASN A 236 8.20 -13.90 26.25
N THR A 237 7.29 -12.99 26.56
CA THR A 237 5.89 -13.13 26.18
C THR A 237 5.68 -12.60 24.76
N ASP A 238 5.26 -13.46 23.85
CA ASP A 238 5.00 -13.09 22.46
C ASP A 238 3.55 -12.63 22.23
N THR A 239 2.65 -12.97 23.14
CA THR A 239 1.24 -12.58 23.07
C THR A 239 0.76 -12.11 24.44
N LEU A 240 0.10 -10.95 24.47
CA LEU A 240 -0.54 -10.38 25.65
C LEU A 240 -1.93 -9.90 25.24
N ILE A 241 -2.97 -10.59 25.68
CA ILE A 241 -4.36 -10.25 25.37
C ILE A 241 -5.16 -10.15 26.65
N VAL A 242 -5.82 -9.02 26.87
CA VAL A 242 -6.79 -8.87 27.96
C VAL A 242 -8.18 -9.17 27.39
N VAL A 243 -8.88 -10.11 28.02
CA VAL A 243 -10.27 -10.45 27.73
C VAL A 243 -11.12 -9.98 28.88
N SER A 244 -12.09 -9.10 28.60
CA SER A 244 -13.05 -8.62 29.58
C SER A 244 -14.43 -9.16 29.24
N ILE A 245 -15.02 -9.90 30.17
CA ILE A 245 -16.34 -10.55 30.03
C ILE A 245 -17.32 -9.86 30.98
N ASP A 246 -18.39 -9.30 30.43
CA ASP A 246 -19.48 -8.72 31.21
C ASP A 246 -20.69 -9.68 31.24
N PRO A 247 -20.95 -10.34 32.37
CA PRO A 247 -22.05 -11.31 32.45
C PRO A 247 -23.44 -10.66 32.49
N GLN A 248 -23.56 -9.36 32.78
CA GLN A 248 -24.84 -8.64 32.79
C GLN A 248 -25.26 -8.23 31.38
N THR A 249 -24.33 -7.66 30.61
CA THR A 249 -24.59 -7.21 29.23
C THR A 249 -24.36 -8.29 28.18
N LYS A 250 -23.73 -9.43 28.56
CA LYS A 250 -23.33 -10.53 27.67
C LYS A 250 -22.33 -10.11 26.58
N GLN A 251 -21.54 -9.08 26.87
CA GLN A 251 -20.52 -8.58 25.95
C GLN A 251 -19.13 -9.07 26.35
N VAL A 252 -18.30 -9.29 25.33
CA VAL A 252 -16.88 -9.62 25.49
C VAL A 252 -16.07 -8.57 24.74
N ALA A 253 -15.07 -8.00 25.40
CA ALA A 253 -14.09 -7.13 24.78
C ALA A 253 -12.71 -7.79 24.87
N MET A 254 -11.95 -7.73 23.78
CA MET A 254 -10.58 -8.23 23.73
C MET A 254 -9.65 -7.10 23.31
N PHE A 255 -8.56 -6.93 24.06
CA PHE A 255 -7.53 -5.94 23.76
C PHE A 255 -6.16 -6.60 23.72
N SER A 256 -5.50 -6.53 22.57
CA SER A 256 -4.13 -7.02 22.42
C SER A 256 -3.14 -5.93 22.79
N LEU A 257 -2.22 -6.23 23.71
CA LEU A 257 -1.11 -5.36 24.06
C LEU A 257 0.10 -5.69 23.15
N PRO A 258 0.67 -4.71 22.44
CA PRO A 258 1.90 -4.94 21.68
C PRO A 258 3.04 -5.37 22.60
N ARG A 259 3.69 -6.51 22.32
CA ARG A 259 4.76 -7.09 23.15
C ARG A 259 5.98 -6.17 23.34
N ASP A 260 6.17 -5.24 22.39
CA ASP A 260 7.26 -4.25 22.38
C ASP A 260 6.85 -2.91 23.02
N THR A 261 5.69 -2.83 23.68
CA THR A 261 5.29 -1.64 24.44
C THR A 261 6.35 -1.32 25.48
N THR A 262 6.87 -0.09 25.44
CA THR A 262 7.87 0.42 26.38
C THR A 262 7.24 1.45 27.30
N ARG A 263 7.97 1.80 28.36
CA ARG A 263 7.56 2.84 29.31
C ARG A 263 6.23 2.53 30.02
N VAL A 264 6.06 1.28 30.42
CA VAL A 264 4.85 0.83 31.13
C VAL A 264 4.91 1.31 32.58
N PRO A 265 3.88 2.00 33.10
CA PRO A 265 3.84 2.39 34.50
C PRO A 265 3.73 1.14 35.39
N LEU A 266 4.53 1.11 36.45
CA LEU A 266 4.51 0.07 37.48
C LEU A 266 3.65 0.53 38.67
N PRO A 267 3.01 -0.41 39.40
CA PRO A 267 2.34 -0.10 40.65
C PRO A 267 3.29 0.60 41.62
N LYS A 268 2.85 1.75 42.17
CA LYS A 268 3.66 2.56 43.09
C LYS A 268 4.06 1.81 44.37
N ALA A 269 3.29 0.79 44.75
CA ALA A 269 3.58 -0.06 45.91
C ALA A 269 4.81 -0.94 45.71
N TRP A 270 5.22 -1.20 44.46
CA TRP A 270 6.36 -2.07 44.18
C TRP A 270 7.67 -1.33 44.39
N ARG A 271 8.66 -1.99 45.03
CA ARG A 271 10.01 -1.45 45.19
C ARG A 271 10.67 -1.15 43.84
N ALA A 272 10.34 -1.94 42.81
CA ALA A 272 10.71 -1.69 41.43
C ALA A 272 10.32 -0.29 40.93
N ALA A 273 9.16 0.24 41.32
CA ALA A 273 8.73 1.57 40.89
C ALA A 273 9.68 2.67 41.39
N SER A 274 10.12 2.57 42.65
CA SER A 274 11.12 3.47 43.23
C SER A 274 12.51 3.25 42.65
N ALA A 275 12.89 1.99 42.40
CA ALA A 275 14.19 1.64 41.83
C ALA A 275 14.37 2.17 40.39
N TYR A 276 13.29 2.23 39.61
CA TYR A 276 13.29 2.83 38.27
C TYR A 276 13.08 4.36 38.28
N GLY A 277 13.03 5.00 39.45
CA GLY A 277 13.05 6.45 39.66
C GLY A 277 11.71 7.16 39.41
N ASN A 278 11.04 6.87 38.29
CA ASN A 278 9.76 7.49 37.91
C ASN A 278 8.57 6.53 37.96
N GLY A 279 8.75 5.32 38.50
CA GLY A 279 7.73 4.28 38.48
C GLY A 279 7.43 3.73 37.08
N ILE A 280 8.32 3.94 36.10
CA ILE A 280 8.12 3.50 34.73
C ILE A 280 9.13 2.39 34.41
N TYR A 281 8.64 1.26 33.93
CA TYR A 281 9.49 0.19 33.41
C TYR A 281 10.12 0.61 32.07
N PRO A 282 11.47 0.65 31.97
CA PRO A 282 12.15 1.26 30.83
C PRO A 282 12.20 0.37 29.58
N ASN A 283 12.06 -0.94 29.75
CA ASN A 283 12.22 -1.91 28.66
C ASN A 283 10.88 -2.32 28.05
N LYS A 284 10.95 -3.19 27.04
CA LYS A 284 9.79 -3.81 26.39
C LYS A 284 9.02 -4.68 27.38
N ILE A 285 7.70 -4.54 27.43
CA ILE A 285 6.82 -5.23 28.37
C ILE A 285 6.98 -6.77 28.33
N ASN A 286 7.35 -7.34 27.17
CA ASN A 286 7.57 -8.77 27.04
C ASN A 286 8.71 -9.35 27.88
N THR A 287 9.64 -8.51 28.33
CA THR A 287 10.75 -8.92 29.20
C THR A 287 10.41 -8.81 30.68
N LEU A 288 9.29 -8.14 31.03
CA LEU A 288 8.96 -7.77 32.41
C LEU A 288 8.83 -8.99 33.32
N TYR A 289 8.22 -10.09 32.85
CA TYR A 289 8.08 -11.31 33.63
C TYR A 289 9.45 -11.92 33.98
N THR A 290 10.38 -11.98 33.01
CA THR A 290 11.74 -12.49 33.23
C THR A 290 12.50 -11.60 34.22
N ILE A 291 12.41 -10.28 34.08
CA ILE A 291 13.04 -9.34 35.01
C ILE A 291 12.45 -9.48 36.41
N ALA A 292 11.12 -9.54 36.52
CA ALA A 292 10.45 -9.72 37.80
C ALA A 292 10.94 -10.98 38.50
N ARG A 293 10.96 -12.13 37.80
CA ARG A 293 11.42 -13.43 38.32
C ARG A 293 12.87 -13.40 38.82
N ASN A 294 13.75 -12.66 38.15
CA ASN A 294 15.17 -12.58 38.49
C ASN A 294 15.50 -11.49 39.53
N SER A 295 14.60 -10.54 39.79
CA SER A 295 14.80 -9.43 40.72
C SER A 295 13.90 -9.54 41.95
N LYS A 296 14.17 -10.55 42.78
CA LYS A 296 13.34 -10.93 43.95
C LYS A 296 13.18 -9.83 44.99
N ASP A 297 14.13 -8.91 45.07
CA ASP A 297 14.17 -7.76 45.98
C ASP A 297 13.32 -6.56 45.50
N LEU A 298 13.03 -6.49 44.20
CA LEU A 298 12.31 -5.38 43.57
C LEU A 298 10.83 -5.68 43.34
N PHE A 299 10.47 -6.94 43.07
CA PHE A 299 9.11 -7.34 42.72
C PHE A 299 8.49 -8.22 43.82
N PRO A 300 7.27 -7.89 44.28
CA PRO A 300 6.60 -8.66 45.33
C PRO A 300 6.15 -10.04 44.84
N GLY A 301 5.95 -10.96 45.78
CA GLY A 301 5.45 -12.32 45.55
C GLY A 301 6.52 -13.40 45.61
N GLU A 302 6.06 -14.65 45.56
CA GLU A 302 6.92 -15.84 45.46
C GLU A 302 7.24 -16.17 44.01
N ASP A 303 8.16 -17.11 43.76
CA ASP A 303 8.63 -17.45 42.40
C ASP A 303 7.52 -17.84 41.41
N ALA A 304 6.34 -18.21 41.91
CA ALA A 304 5.17 -18.56 41.11
C ALA A 304 4.16 -17.40 40.89
N GLN A 305 4.28 -16.30 41.63
CA GLN A 305 3.33 -15.17 41.64
C GLN A 305 4.01 -13.80 41.46
N ARG A 306 5.34 -13.79 41.30
CA ARG A 306 6.14 -12.57 41.28
C ARG A 306 5.74 -11.64 40.14
N GLY A 307 5.42 -10.39 40.49
CA GLY A 307 4.95 -9.40 39.51
C GLY A 307 3.47 -9.49 39.14
N PHE A 308 2.68 -10.34 39.80
CA PHE A 308 1.21 -10.42 39.64
C PHE A 308 0.44 -9.98 40.89
N ILE A 309 1.10 -9.82 42.03
CA ILE A 309 0.50 -9.35 43.27
C ILE A 309 0.68 -7.83 43.35
N ALA A 310 -0.45 -7.11 43.43
CA ALA A 310 -0.49 -5.66 43.64
C ALA A 310 -0.19 -5.30 45.11
#